data_AF-M4BMM3-F1
#
_entry.id   AF-M4BMM3-F1
#
_cell.length_a   1.000
_cell.length_b   1.000
_cell.length_c   1.000
_cell.angle_alpha   90.00
_cell.angle_beta   90.00
_cell.angle_gamma   90.00
#
_symmetry.space_group_name_H-M   'P 1'
#
loop_
_entity.id
_entity.type
_entity.pdbx_description
1 polymer ?
#
loop_
_entity_poly.entity_id
_entity_poly.type
_entity_poly.pdbx_seq_one_letter_code
_entity_poly.pdbx_strand_id
1 'polypeptide(L)'
;MSKEPDRTMQYQDELPSLPLPPLEQTLEQYIQSCEPLLTPSELEHTKAVCHDFLQRVGPQLQSVLEERADSERNWMEEWWETFAYLQPRYPSAININWYGVLPGNWGPRDMSQCEAASIFTHAILKFRKTLLAYVGTSTRRKR
;
A
#
# COMPACT_ATOMS: atom_id res chain seq x y z
N MET A 1 -31.42 22.18 -8.56
CA MET A 1 -30.56 22.21 -7.37
C MET A 1 -29.22 21.61 -7.75
N SER A 2 -28.14 22.40 -7.75
CA SER A 2 -26.78 21.91 -8.01
C SER A 2 -26.31 21.06 -6.83
N LYS A 3 -25.82 19.84 -7.10
CA LYS A 3 -25.22 18.96 -6.10
C LYS A 3 -24.01 19.69 -5.48
N GLU A 4 -23.92 19.72 -4.15
CA GLU A 4 -22.70 20.22 -3.49
C GLU A 4 -21.49 19.41 -3.96
N PRO A 5 -20.31 20.05 -4.14
CA PRO A 5 -19.12 19.36 -4.58
C PRO A 5 -18.69 18.31 -3.56
N ASP A 6 -18.29 17.14 -4.06
CA ASP A 6 -17.81 16.03 -3.26
C ASP A 6 -16.58 16.43 -2.41
N ARG A 7 -16.53 16.01 -1.14
CA ARG A 7 -15.38 16.18 -0.24
C ARG A 7 -14.35 15.08 -0.46
N THR A 8 -13.07 15.38 -0.27
CA THR A 8 -11.96 14.46 -0.57
C THR A 8 -12.06 13.12 0.19
N MET A 9 -12.48 13.16 1.45
CA MET A 9 -12.51 11.98 2.33
C MET A 9 -13.93 11.42 2.53
N GLN A 10 -14.92 11.85 1.74
CA GLN A 10 -16.33 11.57 2.04
C GLN A 10 -16.70 10.08 2.03
N TYR A 11 -15.95 9.25 1.31
CA TYR A 11 -16.18 7.81 1.20
C TYR A 11 -15.24 6.98 2.09
N GLN A 12 -14.36 7.62 2.87
CA GLN A 12 -13.32 6.89 3.61
C GLN A 12 -13.91 5.89 4.62
N ASP A 13 -15.05 6.23 5.21
CA ASP A 13 -15.77 5.36 6.16
C ASP A 13 -16.64 4.30 5.47
N GLU A 14 -16.94 4.47 4.18
CA GLU A 14 -17.72 3.53 3.37
C GLU A 14 -16.86 2.45 2.71
N LEU A 15 -15.52 2.61 2.72
CA LEU A 15 -14.62 1.60 2.16
C LEU A 15 -14.71 0.28 2.94
N PRO A 16 -14.80 -0.87 2.26
CA PRO A 16 -14.79 -2.18 2.92
C PRO A 16 -13.45 -2.43 3.61
N SER A 17 -13.47 -3.26 4.65
CA SER A 17 -12.24 -3.76 5.26
C SER A 17 -11.42 -4.60 4.27
N LEU A 18 -10.10 -4.66 4.47
CA LEU A 18 -9.22 -5.50 3.67
C LEU A 18 -9.58 -6.98 3.88
N PRO A 19 -9.97 -7.73 2.83
CA PRO A 19 -10.32 -9.14 2.98
C PRO A 19 -9.09 -9.99 3.34
N LEU A 20 -9.31 -11.04 4.12
CA LEU A 20 -8.31 -12.08 4.39
C LEU A 20 -8.67 -13.33 3.55
N PRO A 21 -7.80 -13.75 2.60
CA PRO A 21 -8.08 -14.93 1.80
C PRO A 21 -8.00 -16.22 2.65
N PRO A 22 -8.76 -17.27 2.28
CA PRO A 22 -8.63 -18.59 2.89
C PRO A 22 -7.23 -19.17 2.67
N LEU A 23 -6.70 -19.86 3.69
CA LEU A 23 -5.37 -20.46 3.65
C LEU A 23 -5.17 -21.40 2.45
N GLU A 24 -6.14 -22.25 2.16
CA GLU A 24 -6.10 -23.21 1.05
C GLU A 24 -5.90 -22.50 -0.29
N GLN A 25 -6.71 -21.46 -0.55
CA GLN A 25 -6.63 -20.64 -1.75
C GLN A 25 -5.27 -19.94 -1.86
N THR A 26 -4.75 -19.42 -0.75
CA THR A 26 -3.42 -18.78 -0.72
C THR A 26 -2.31 -19.77 -1.08
N LEU A 27 -2.35 -21.00 -0.54
CA LEU A 27 -1.35 -22.02 -0.82
C LEU A 27 -1.41 -22.54 -2.27
N GLU A 28 -2.61 -22.70 -2.84
CA GLU A 28 -2.77 -23.05 -4.26
C GLU A 28 -2.14 -21.99 -5.18
N GLN A 29 -2.45 -20.71 -4.94
CA GLN A 29 -1.87 -19.61 -5.72
C GLN A 29 -0.36 -19.49 -5.52
N TYR A 30 0.13 -19.74 -4.30
CA TYR A 30 1.56 -19.77 -4.02
C TYR A 30 2.27 -20.86 -4.84
N ILE A 31 1.77 -22.10 -4.82
CA ILE A 31 2.33 -23.21 -5.61
C ILE A 31 2.33 -22.85 -7.09
N GLN A 32 1.22 -22.35 -7.63
CA GLN A 32 1.11 -21.93 -9.03
C GLN A 32 2.16 -20.85 -9.39
N SER A 33 2.41 -19.89 -8.49
CA SER A 33 3.43 -18.86 -8.70
C SER A 33 4.86 -19.40 -8.71
N CYS A 34 5.10 -20.54 -8.05
CA CYS A 34 6.39 -21.20 -7.99
C CYS A 34 6.68 -22.09 -9.22
N GLU A 35 5.66 -22.60 -9.90
CA GLU A 35 5.82 -23.50 -11.07
C GLU A 35 6.83 -23.03 -12.11
N PRO A 36 6.85 -21.76 -12.57
CA PRO A 36 7.82 -21.32 -13.58
C PRO A 36 9.25 -21.12 -13.04
N LEU A 37 9.44 -21.15 -11.71
CA LEU A 37 10.71 -20.86 -11.05
C LEU A 37 11.45 -22.12 -10.59
N LEU A 38 10.73 -23.22 -10.42
CA LEU A 38 11.23 -24.44 -9.77
C LEU A 38 11.42 -25.58 -10.77
N THR A 39 12.42 -26.41 -10.51
CA THR A 39 12.52 -27.73 -11.15
C THR A 39 11.37 -28.64 -10.68
N PRO A 40 11.04 -29.71 -11.42
CA PRO A 40 9.99 -30.65 -11.00
C PRO A 40 10.19 -31.21 -9.60
N SER A 41 11.43 -31.53 -9.21
CA SER A 41 11.73 -32.07 -7.88
C SER A 41 11.52 -31.03 -6.77
N GLU A 42 11.88 -29.77 -7.01
CA GLU A 42 11.68 -28.67 -6.06
C GLU A 42 10.19 -28.30 -5.93
N LEU A 43 9.45 -28.34 -7.03
CA LEU A 43 8.01 -28.10 -7.03
C LEU A 43 7.27 -29.18 -6.22
N GLU A 44 7.60 -30.46 -6.42
CA GLU A 44 7.00 -31.55 -5.64
C GLU A 44 7.34 -31.44 -4.14
N HIS A 45 8.59 -31.05 -3.82
CA HIS A 45 8.96 -30.75 -2.43
C HIS A 45 8.13 -29.59 -1.87
N THR A 46 7.97 -28.50 -2.62
CA THR A 46 7.19 -27.32 -2.22
C THR A 46 5.72 -27.68 -1.98
N LYS A 47 5.10 -28.46 -2.86
CA LYS A 47 3.74 -28.97 -2.67
C LYS A 47 3.60 -29.78 -1.38
N ALA A 48 4.57 -30.65 -1.09
CA ALA A 48 4.56 -31.45 0.13
C ALA A 48 4.66 -30.56 1.39
N VAL A 49 5.51 -29.53 1.37
CA VAL A 49 5.62 -28.55 2.47
C VAL A 49 4.34 -27.75 2.65
N CYS A 50 3.73 -27.25 1.56
CA CYS A 50 2.45 -26.54 1.63
C CYS A 50 1.33 -27.43 2.17
N HIS A 51 1.29 -28.69 1.76
CA HIS A 51 0.33 -29.66 2.29
C HIS A 51 0.53 -29.90 3.80
N ASP A 52 1.78 -30.07 4.26
CA ASP A 52 2.09 -30.22 5.68
C ASP A 52 1.69 -28.97 6.49
N PHE A 53 1.98 -27.78 5.94
CA PHE A 53 1.60 -26.51 6.55
C PHE A 53 0.09 -26.38 6.70
N LEU A 54 -0.67 -26.70 5.65
CA LEU A 54 -2.14 -26.67 5.65
C LEU A 54 -2.75 -27.60 6.71
N GLN A 55 -2.13 -28.75 6.97
CA GLN A 55 -2.66 -29.75 7.92
C GLN A 55 -2.17 -29.54 9.36
N ARG A 56 -1.11 -28.76 9.58
CA ARG A 56 -0.47 -28.60 10.90
C ARG A 56 -0.63 -27.20 11.46
N VAL A 57 0.41 -26.37 11.34
CA VAL A 57 0.50 -25.07 12.01
C VAL A 57 -0.27 -23.98 11.26
N GLY A 58 -0.50 -24.16 9.95
CA GLY A 58 -1.19 -23.19 9.10
C GLY A 58 -2.56 -22.77 9.63
N PRO A 59 -3.48 -23.69 9.97
CA PRO A 59 -4.79 -23.34 10.51
C PRO A 59 -4.72 -22.54 11.83
N GLN A 60 -3.74 -22.83 12.69
CA GLN A 60 -3.54 -22.09 13.94
C GLN A 60 -3.10 -20.65 13.66
N LEU A 61 -2.19 -20.45 12.71
CA LEU A 61 -1.73 -19.13 12.30
C LEU A 61 -2.83 -18.35 11.56
N GLN A 62 -3.60 -19.02 10.71
CA GLN A 62 -4.74 -18.44 10.01
C GLN A 62 -5.80 -17.95 11.01
N SER A 63 -6.12 -18.72 12.06
CA SER A 63 -7.05 -18.30 13.11
C SER A 63 -6.58 -17.01 13.80
N VAL A 64 -5.28 -16.87 14.07
CA VAL A 64 -4.72 -15.63 14.66
C VAL A 64 -4.83 -14.45 13.68
N LEU A 65 -4.66 -14.70 12.38
CA LEU A 65 -4.85 -13.67 11.35
C LEU A 65 -6.32 -13.26 11.21
N GLU A 66 -7.25 -14.21 11.31
CA GLU A 66 -8.69 -13.97 11.28
C GLU A 66 -9.12 -13.10 12.47
N GLU A 67 -8.68 -13.43 13.68
CA GLU A 67 -8.92 -12.60 14.88
C GLU A 67 -8.41 -11.16 14.69
N ARG A 68 -7.23 -11.00 14.08
CA ARG A 68 -6.69 -9.66 13.76
C ARG A 68 -7.56 -8.95 12.71
N ALA A 69 -7.92 -9.64 11.64
CA ALA A 69 -8.76 -9.10 10.55
C ALA A 69 -10.15 -8.67 11.02
N ASP A 70 -10.72 -9.34 12.01
CA ASP A 70 -11.99 -8.95 12.61
C ASP A 70 -11.88 -7.69 13.48
N SER A 71 -10.71 -7.41 14.03
CA SER A 71 -10.46 -6.27 14.93
C SER A 71 -10.02 -4.99 14.21
N GLU A 72 -9.57 -5.08 12.95
CA GLU A 72 -8.94 -3.98 12.20
C GLU A 72 -9.58 -3.78 10.81
N ARG A 73 -9.80 -2.53 10.38
CA ARG A 73 -10.26 -2.26 9.00
C ARG A 73 -9.24 -2.68 7.95
N ASN A 74 -7.96 -2.63 8.28
CA ASN A 74 -6.85 -3.07 7.45
C ASN A 74 -5.83 -3.78 8.33
N TRP A 75 -5.94 -5.10 8.42
CA TRP A 75 -5.10 -5.95 9.26
C TRP A 75 -3.61 -5.97 8.86
N MET A 76 -3.29 -5.47 7.66
CA MET A 76 -1.94 -5.46 7.09
C MET A 76 -1.24 -4.09 7.23
N GLU A 77 -1.97 -3.00 7.49
CA GLU A 77 -1.44 -1.62 7.44
C GLU A 77 -0.18 -1.46 8.30
N GLU A 78 -0.29 -1.76 9.60
CA GLU A 78 0.80 -1.62 10.56
C GLU A 78 2.00 -2.52 10.22
N TRP A 79 1.73 -3.77 9.83
CA TRP A 79 2.77 -4.74 9.51
C TRP A 79 3.51 -4.39 8.23
N TRP A 80 2.80 -3.92 7.21
CA TRP A 80 3.42 -3.48 5.97
C TRP A 80 4.33 -2.27 6.21
N GLU A 81 3.83 -1.25 6.90
CA GLU A 81 4.64 -0.07 7.26
C GLU A 81 5.90 -0.49 8.05
N THR A 82 5.72 -1.33 9.07
CA THR A 82 6.80 -1.75 9.96
C THR A 82 7.83 -2.60 9.25
N PHE A 83 7.42 -3.72 8.67
CA PHE A 83 8.35 -4.73 8.17
C PHE A 83 8.89 -4.41 6.78
N ALA A 84 8.11 -3.74 5.92
CA ALA A 84 8.58 -3.36 4.59
C ALA A 84 9.45 -2.08 4.60
N TYR A 85 9.22 -1.15 5.54
CA TYR A 85 9.87 0.17 5.48
C TYR A 85 10.57 0.62 6.77
N LEU A 86 9.95 0.52 7.94
CA LEU A 86 10.48 1.15 9.15
C LEU A 86 11.54 0.31 9.88
N GLN A 87 11.46 -1.01 9.77
CA GLN A 87 12.40 -1.94 10.39
C GLN A 87 13.68 -2.18 9.59
N PRO A 88 13.65 -2.33 8.24
CA PRO A 88 14.86 -2.59 7.48
C PRO A 88 15.93 -1.49 7.66
N ARG A 89 17.20 -1.91 7.73
CA ARG A 89 18.33 -1.02 8.04
C ARG A 89 19.20 -0.67 6.84
N TYR A 90 18.84 -1.16 5.64
CA TYR A 90 19.54 -0.82 4.42
C TYR A 90 19.24 0.63 4.00
N PRO A 91 20.14 1.29 3.24
CA PRO A 91 19.95 2.68 2.84
C PRO A 91 18.68 2.87 2.01
N SER A 92 17.77 3.73 2.48
CA SER A 92 16.48 3.98 1.80
C SER A 92 16.65 4.71 0.46
N ALA A 93 17.67 5.57 0.32
CA ALA A 93 17.87 6.40 -0.86
C ALA A 93 17.96 5.60 -2.18
N ILE A 94 18.50 4.39 -2.13
CA ILE A 94 18.65 3.50 -3.30
C ILE A 94 17.59 2.41 -3.31
N ASN A 95 17.29 1.83 -2.15
CA ASN A 95 16.51 0.59 -2.07
C ASN A 95 15.00 0.81 -1.86
N ILE A 96 14.57 2.01 -1.44
CA ILE A 96 13.16 2.31 -1.12
C ILE A 96 12.64 3.51 -1.90
N ASN A 97 13.40 4.61 -1.89
CA ASN A 97 12.95 5.86 -2.47
C ASN A 97 12.80 5.71 -3.99
N TRP A 98 11.69 6.21 -4.52
CA TRP A 98 11.48 6.34 -5.95
C TRP A 98 11.52 7.82 -6.35
N TYR A 99 11.93 8.10 -7.57
CA TYR A 99 11.85 9.45 -8.15
C TYR A 99 11.21 9.38 -9.53
N GLY A 100 10.44 10.41 -9.86
CA GLY A 100 9.88 10.63 -11.19
C GLY A 100 10.47 11.89 -11.79
N VAL A 101 10.89 11.82 -13.04
CA VAL A 101 11.22 13.01 -13.82
C VAL A 101 9.95 13.46 -14.54
N LEU A 102 9.57 14.72 -14.37
CA LEU A 102 8.40 15.27 -15.02
C LEU A 102 8.69 15.50 -16.52
N PRO A 103 8.06 14.76 -17.45
CA PRO A 103 8.29 14.97 -18.87
C PRO A 103 7.62 16.27 -19.32
N GLY A 104 8.34 17.14 -20.01
CA GLY A 104 7.79 18.37 -20.58
C GLY A 104 8.76 19.55 -20.58
N ASN A 105 8.50 20.52 -21.44
CA ASN A 105 9.17 21.81 -21.43
C ASN A 105 8.36 22.73 -20.48
N TRP A 106 8.71 22.75 -19.20
CA TRP A 106 7.94 23.40 -18.11
C TRP A 106 8.03 24.93 -18.09
N GLY A 107 8.15 25.53 -19.27
CA GLY A 107 8.31 26.96 -19.46
C GLY A 107 9.03 27.29 -20.77
N PRO A 108 9.20 28.58 -21.07
CA PRO A 108 10.14 29.06 -22.09
C PRO A 108 11.54 28.46 -21.87
N ARG A 109 12.29 28.21 -22.96
CA ARG A 109 13.63 27.60 -22.88
C ARG A 109 14.66 28.46 -22.14
N ASP A 110 14.37 29.74 -21.97
CA ASP A 110 15.16 30.76 -21.29
C ASP A 110 14.79 30.97 -19.81
N MET A 111 13.85 30.16 -19.27
CA MET A 111 13.48 30.22 -17.85
C MET A 111 14.66 29.84 -16.94
N SER A 112 14.94 30.68 -15.95
CA SER A 112 15.93 30.39 -14.92
C SER A 112 15.47 29.30 -13.94
N GLN A 113 16.43 28.67 -13.25
CA GLN A 113 16.12 27.71 -12.18
C GLN A 113 15.25 28.31 -11.07
N CYS A 114 15.45 29.59 -10.75
CA CYS A 114 14.67 30.30 -9.73
C CYS A 114 13.21 30.49 -10.15
N GLU A 115 12.97 30.85 -11.42
CA GLU A 115 11.62 31.00 -11.97
C GLU A 115 10.89 29.65 -11.97
N ALA A 116 11.54 28.59 -12.47
CA ALA A 116 10.98 27.24 -12.46
C ALA A 116 10.64 26.79 -11.04
N ALA A 117 11.59 26.92 -10.09
CA ALA A 117 11.37 26.56 -8.69
C ALA A 117 10.21 27.34 -8.06
N SER A 118 10.05 28.63 -8.38
CA SER A 118 8.96 29.46 -7.87
C SER A 118 7.59 28.96 -8.36
N ILE A 119 7.48 28.58 -9.63
CA ILE A 119 6.24 28.06 -10.23
C ILE A 119 5.87 26.72 -9.59
N PHE A 120 6.82 25.79 -9.48
CA PHE A 120 6.58 24.48 -8.87
C PHE A 120 6.19 24.60 -7.40
N THR A 121 6.93 25.41 -6.62
CA THR A 121 6.64 25.63 -5.21
C THR A 121 5.24 26.22 -5.03
N HIS A 122 4.88 27.23 -5.82
CA HIS A 122 3.54 27.82 -5.79
C HIS A 122 2.44 26.81 -6.14
N ALA A 123 2.66 25.98 -7.17
CA ALA A 123 1.71 24.95 -7.55
C ALA A 123 1.49 23.90 -6.44
N ILE A 124 2.57 23.43 -5.80
CA ILE A 124 2.51 22.49 -4.67
C ILE A 124 1.76 23.12 -3.48
N LEU A 125 2.04 24.38 -3.15
CA LEU A 125 1.35 25.09 -2.07
C LEU A 125 -0.14 25.29 -2.36
N LYS A 126 -0.51 25.59 -3.61
CA LYS A 126 -1.91 25.63 -4.03
C LYS A 126 -2.59 24.27 -3.88
N PHE A 127 -1.96 23.19 -4.34
CA PHE A 127 -2.47 21.83 -4.17
C PHE A 127 -2.70 21.51 -2.68
N ARG A 128 -1.71 21.78 -1.83
CA ARG A 128 -1.83 21.59 -0.37
C ARG A 128 -3.00 22.38 0.21
N LYS A 129 -3.15 23.66 -0.18
CA LYS A 129 -4.26 24.50 0.29
C LYS A 129 -5.62 23.92 -0.12
N THR A 130 -5.75 23.48 -1.38
CA THR A 130 -6.97 22.84 -1.87
C THR A 130 -7.23 21.55 -1.10
N LEU A 131 -6.27 20.64 -1.00
CA LEU A 131 -6.44 19.38 -0.27
C LEU A 131 -6.96 19.60 1.16
N LEU A 132 -6.34 20.52 1.91
CA LEU A 132 -6.76 20.83 3.28
C LEU A 132 -8.15 21.47 3.37
N ALA A 133 -8.58 22.24 2.35
CA ALA A 133 -9.91 22.83 2.31
C ALA A 133 -11.01 21.79 2.09
N TYR A 134 -10.74 20.74 1.30
CA TYR A 134 -11.72 19.72 0.92
C TYR A 134 -11.70 18.45 1.80
N VAL A 135 -10.72 18.29 2.69
CA VAL A 135 -10.70 17.23 3.71
C VAL A 135 -11.72 17.49 4.82
N GLY A 136 -12.07 18.76 5.10
CA GLY A 136 -12.98 19.15 6.18
C GLY A 136 -12.37 18.91 7.57
N THR A 137 -12.62 19.82 8.52
CA THR A 137 -12.14 19.72 9.91
C THR A 137 -12.93 18.70 10.74
N SER A 138 -13.15 17.49 10.23
CA SER A 138 -13.78 16.41 10.98
C SER A 138 -12.72 15.51 11.59
N THR A 139 -12.89 15.17 12.87
CA THR A 139 -12.05 14.28 13.69
C THR A 139 -10.63 14.75 14.02
N ARG A 140 -10.56 15.72 14.93
CA ARG A 140 -9.52 15.73 15.98
C ARG A 140 -9.69 14.42 16.77
N ARG A 141 -8.99 13.34 16.39
CA ARG A 141 -8.88 12.12 17.22
C ARG A 141 -8.35 12.57 18.57
N LYS A 142 -9.19 12.55 19.60
CA LYS A 142 -8.72 12.60 21.00
C LYS A 142 -7.89 11.33 21.19
N ARG A 143 -6.57 11.49 21.24
CA ARG A 143 -5.71 10.58 21.99
C ARG A 143 -5.67 11.06 23.43
#